data_AF-A0A3P6T1V8-F1
#
_entry.id   AF-A0A3P6T1V8-F1
#
_cell.length_a   1.000
_cell.length_b   1.000
_cell.length_c   1.000
_cell.angle_alpha   90.00
_cell.angle_beta   90.00
_cell.angle_gamma   90.00
#
_symmetry.space_group_name_H-M   'P 1'
#
loop_
_entity.id
_entity.type
_entity.pdbx_description
1 polymer ?
#
loop_
_entity_poly.entity_id
_entity_poly.type
_entity_poly.pdbx_seq_one_letter_code
_entity_poly.pdbx_strand_id
1 'polypeptide(L)'
;MEAYFQASLEDCRHVGGTYGGTSCYPLYDKMLMSILLTIGTFFLAITFKKMRNSCYFPSRIRQIFSDFAVMISIVIMTSIDMAVGINTPKLHVPGSFRPTWDGRGWIIPPFDGNPFWTVPLAFLPALLACILIFMDQQITTVIVNRKENKLKK
;
A
#
# COMPACT_ATOMS: atom_id res chain seq x y z
N MET A 1 30.32 -0.79 -20.71
CA MET A 1 30.42 -1.19 -19.29
C MET A 1 31.39 -0.22 -18.61
N GLU A 2 31.07 1.09 -18.55
CA GLU A 2 32.03 2.11 -18.07
C GLU A 2 31.40 3.50 -17.81
N ALA A 3 30.16 3.56 -17.29
CA ALA A 3 29.46 4.86 -17.10
C ALA A 3 28.66 4.97 -15.78
N TYR A 4 29.10 4.29 -14.72
CA TYR A 4 28.43 4.36 -13.39
C TYR A 4 29.36 4.89 -12.27
N PHE A 5 30.59 5.30 -12.58
CA PHE A 5 31.63 5.57 -11.57
C PHE A 5 31.57 6.96 -10.92
N GLN A 6 30.56 7.77 -11.25
CA GLN A 6 30.36 9.11 -10.68
C GLN A 6 28.86 9.46 -10.61
N ALA A 7 28.07 8.65 -9.91
CA ALA A 7 26.71 9.03 -9.56
C ALA A 7 26.74 9.94 -8.33
N SER A 8 26.03 11.06 -8.36
CA SER A 8 25.83 11.90 -7.17
C SER A 8 25.10 11.10 -6.08
N LEU A 9 25.26 11.47 -4.80
CA LEU A 9 24.55 10.81 -3.69
C LEU A 9 23.02 10.81 -3.94
N GLU A 10 22.51 11.85 -4.59
CA GLU A 10 21.10 12.01 -4.94
C GLU A 10 20.63 10.98 -5.98
N ASP A 11 21.40 10.78 -7.06
CA ASP A 11 21.10 9.75 -8.07
C ASP A 11 21.16 8.34 -7.48
N CYS A 12 22.15 8.08 -6.62
CA CYS A 12 22.29 6.78 -5.97
C CYS A 12 21.12 6.48 -5.02
N ARG A 13 20.61 7.51 -4.34
CA ARG A 13 19.44 7.41 -3.47
C ARG A 13 18.15 7.21 -4.26
N HIS A 14 18.04 7.81 -5.45
CA HIS A 14 16.89 7.64 -6.34
C HIS A 14 16.81 6.23 -6.95
N VAL A 15 17.96 5.59 -7.19
CA VAL A 15 18.06 4.18 -7.63
C VAL A 15 18.01 3.20 -6.45
N GLY A 16 17.97 3.71 -5.20
CA GLY A 16 17.89 2.89 -4.00
C GLY A 16 19.15 2.08 -3.71
N GLY A 17 20.31 2.50 -4.22
CA GLY A 17 21.61 1.86 -4.01
C GLY A 17 22.32 2.34 -2.74
N THR A 18 23.36 1.63 -2.32
CA THR A 18 24.28 2.09 -1.26
C THR A 18 25.48 2.80 -1.88
N TYR A 19 25.82 3.96 -1.31
CA TYR A 19 26.97 4.75 -1.73
C TYR A 19 28.25 4.18 -1.10
N GLY A 20 29.15 3.67 -1.93
CA GLY A 20 30.46 3.16 -1.50
C GLY A 20 31.57 3.89 -2.26
N GLY A 21 32.07 4.99 -1.71
CA GLY A 21 33.05 5.85 -2.41
C GLY A 21 32.40 6.56 -3.61
N THR A 22 33.06 6.62 -4.76
CA THR A 22 32.52 7.30 -5.98
C THR A 22 31.48 6.47 -6.75
N SER A 23 31.24 5.23 -6.35
CA SER A 23 30.36 4.29 -7.07
C SER A 23 29.07 4.01 -6.30
N CYS A 24 27.95 3.92 -7.04
CA CYS A 24 26.66 3.51 -6.52
C CYS A 24 26.42 2.02 -6.79
N TYR A 25 26.15 1.24 -5.74
CA TYR A 25 25.83 -0.18 -5.88
C TYR A 25 24.32 -0.40 -5.76
N PRO A 26 23.63 -0.88 -6.80
CA PRO A 26 22.21 -1.23 -6.71
C PRO A 26 22.01 -2.36 -5.70
N LEU A 27 21.07 -2.17 -4.76
CA LEU A 27 20.74 -3.12 -3.70
C LEU A 27 19.82 -4.22 -4.24
N TYR A 28 20.36 -5.10 -5.08
CA TYR A 28 19.61 -6.24 -5.65
C TYR A 28 18.98 -7.13 -4.57
N ASP A 29 19.62 -7.26 -3.41
CA ASP A 29 19.13 -8.06 -2.27
C ASP A 29 17.78 -7.57 -1.75
N LYS A 30 17.56 -6.24 -1.69
CA LYS A 30 16.29 -5.65 -1.24
C LYS A 30 15.17 -5.89 -2.24
N MET A 31 15.49 -5.75 -3.52
CA MET A 31 14.53 -5.96 -4.61
C MET A 31 14.11 -7.43 -4.68
N LEU A 32 15.08 -8.35 -4.66
CA LEU A 32 14.84 -9.79 -4.69
C LEU A 32 14.02 -10.24 -3.47
N MET A 33 14.36 -9.76 -2.27
CA MET A 33 13.61 -10.06 -1.05
C MET A 33 12.17 -9.54 -1.12
N SER A 34 11.95 -8.33 -1.64
CA SER A 34 10.60 -7.76 -1.78
C SER A 34 9.72 -8.56 -2.75
N ILE A 35 10.30 -9.02 -3.86
CA ILE A 35 9.63 -9.90 -4.83
C ILE A 35 9.31 -11.25 -4.19
N LEU A 36 10.28 -11.86 -3.47
CA LEU A 36 10.11 -13.14 -2.80
C LEU A 36 9.00 -13.07 -1.75
N LEU A 37 8.98 -12.03 -0.90
CA LEU A 37 7.94 -11.83 0.10
C LEU A 37 6.56 -11.63 -0.54
N THR A 38 6.48 -10.91 -1.66
CA THR A 38 5.22 -10.70 -2.39
C THR A 38 4.66 -12.01 -2.96
N ILE A 39 5.48 -12.74 -3.71
CA ILE A 39 5.10 -14.03 -4.31
C ILE A 39 4.78 -15.05 -3.20
N GLY A 40 5.61 -15.10 -2.16
CA GLY A 40 5.42 -15.99 -1.01
C GLY A 40 4.11 -15.71 -0.27
N THR A 41 3.81 -14.44 0.02
CA THR A 41 2.54 -14.07 0.70
C THR A 41 1.34 -14.44 -0.15
N PHE A 42 1.38 -14.17 -1.46
CA PHE A 42 0.31 -14.51 -2.38
C PHE A 42 0.10 -16.03 -2.48
N PHE A 43 1.19 -16.79 -2.63
CA PHE A 43 1.15 -18.25 -2.71
C PHE A 43 0.59 -18.88 -1.43
N LEU A 44 1.06 -18.43 -0.25
CA LEU A 44 0.55 -18.89 1.03
C LEU A 44 -0.94 -18.54 1.20
N ALA A 45 -1.34 -17.32 0.87
CA ALA A 45 -2.72 -16.87 1.03
C ALA A 45 -3.68 -17.71 0.16
N ILE A 46 -3.31 -17.98 -1.10
CA ILE A 46 -4.09 -18.84 -1.99
C ILE A 46 -4.10 -20.28 -1.50
N THR A 47 -2.97 -20.82 -1.04
CA THR A 47 -2.89 -22.19 -0.52
C THR A 47 -3.82 -22.36 0.68
N PHE A 48 -3.75 -21.46 1.67
CA PHE A 48 -4.65 -21.44 2.83
C PHE A 48 -6.11 -21.23 2.43
N LYS A 49 -6.39 -20.41 1.42
CA LYS A 49 -7.76 -20.26 0.89
C LYS A 49 -8.27 -21.56 0.26
N LYS A 50 -7.43 -22.26 -0.53
CA LYS A 50 -7.75 -23.54 -1.18
C LYS A 50 -7.88 -24.69 -0.19
N MET A 51 -7.20 -24.65 0.96
CA MET A 51 -7.38 -25.65 2.02
C MET A 51 -8.83 -25.76 2.50
N ARG A 52 -9.66 -24.72 2.27
CA ARG A 52 -11.10 -24.78 2.52
C ARG A 52 -11.80 -25.92 1.80
N ASN A 53 -11.35 -26.35 0.62
CA ASN A 53 -12.02 -27.42 -0.13
C ASN A 53 -11.34 -28.79 0.07
N SER A 54 -10.33 -28.86 0.92
CA SER A 54 -9.56 -30.08 1.15
C SER A 54 -10.21 -30.97 2.21
N CYS A 55 -10.11 -32.29 2.03
CA CYS A 55 -10.69 -33.30 2.92
C CYS A 55 -9.77 -33.70 4.10
N TYR A 56 -8.55 -33.15 4.19
CA TYR A 56 -7.56 -33.62 5.16
C TYR A 56 -7.79 -33.17 6.61
N PHE A 57 -8.66 -32.18 6.88
CA PHE A 57 -8.84 -31.59 8.22
C PHE A 57 -10.31 -31.54 8.68
N PRO A 58 -10.57 -31.60 10.01
CA PRO A 58 -11.92 -31.44 10.56
C PRO A 58 -12.51 -30.07 10.21
N SER A 59 -13.83 -30.03 10.02
CA SER A 59 -14.56 -28.91 9.44
C SER A 59 -14.31 -27.55 10.13
N ARG A 60 -14.19 -27.55 11.47
CA ARG A 60 -13.93 -26.35 12.28
C ARG A 60 -12.57 -25.71 12.00
N ILE A 61 -11.51 -26.52 11.95
CA ILE A 61 -10.14 -26.04 11.73
C ILE A 61 -10.02 -25.45 10.31
N ARG A 62 -10.59 -26.15 9.33
CA ARG A 62 -10.63 -25.72 7.92
C ARG A 62 -11.31 -24.36 7.72
N GLN A 63 -12.36 -24.05 8.49
CA GLN A 63 -13.04 -22.74 8.43
C GLN A 63 -12.15 -21.62 8.96
N ILE A 64 -11.52 -21.80 10.13
CA ILE A 64 -10.63 -20.81 10.74
C ILE A 64 -9.46 -20.46 9.79
N PHE A 65 -8.78 -21.47 9.25
CA PHE A 65 -7.65 -21.23 8.33
C PHE A 65 -8.06 -20.54 7.03
N SER A 66 -9.28 -20.76 6.52
CA SER A 66 -9.73 -20.13 5.27
C SER A 66 -10.24 -18.69 5.45
N ASP A 67 -10.84 -18.41 6.61
CA ASP A 67 -11.37 -17.08 6.92
C ASP A 67 -10.23 -16.12 7.31
N PHE A 68 -9.20 -16.61 8.02
CA PHE A 68 -8.00 -15.84 8.39
C PHE A 68 -6.80 -16.04 7.47
N ALA A 69 -6.97 -16.71 6.32
CA ALA A 69 -5.88 -17.09 5.40
C ALA A 69 -4.90 -15.93 5.11
N VAL A 70 -5.42 -14.77 4.70
CA VAL A 70 -4.60 -13.59 4.34
C VAL A 70 -3.84 -13.06 5.56
N MET A 71 -4.51 -12.96 6.72
CA MET A 71 -3.88 -12.47 7.95
C MET A 71 -2.74 -13.37 8.40
N ILE A 72 -2.96 -14.69 8.42
CA ILE A 72 -1.93 -15.67 8.79
C ILE A 72 -0.75 -15.60 7.81
N SER A 73 -0.99 -15.48 6.50
CA SER A 73 0.08 -15.34 5.51
C SER A 73 0.92 -14.08 5.72
N ILE A 74 0.31 -12.94 6.04
CA ILE A 74 1.04 -11.70 6.36
C ILE A 74 1.91 -11.90 7.59
N VAL A 75 1.40 -12.51 8.67
CA VAL A 75 2.15 -12.77 9.90
C VAL A 75 3.34 -13.69 9.65
N ILE A 76 3.17 -14.77 8.88
CA ILE A 76 4.26 -15.70 8.55
C ILE A 76 5.34 -14.99 7.73
N MET A 77 4.96 -14.27 6.67
CA MET A 77 5.94 -13.61 5.78
C MET A 77 6.64 -12.43 6.45
N THR A 78 5.97 -11.69 7.32
CA THR A 78 6.61 -10.65 8.15
C THR A 78 7.56 -11.24 9.20
N SER A 79 7.23 -12.40 9.79
CA SER A 79 8.14 -13.10 10.70
C SER A 79 9.41 -13.57 9.97
N ILE A 80 9.28 -14.06 8.73
CA ILE A 80 10.41 -14.44 7.88
C ILE A 80 11.27 -13.20 7.53
N ASP A 81 10.65 -12.07 7.16
CA ASP A 81 11.37 -10.80 6.93
C ASP A 81 12.20 -10.38 8.14
N MET A 82 11.62 -10.49 9.35
CA MET A 82 12.33 -10.20 10.60
C MET A 82 13.49 -11.15 10.87
N ALA A 83 13.33 -12.45 10.57
CA ALA A 83 14.39 -13.45 10.76
C ALA A 83 15.55 -13.30 9.78
N VAL A 84 15.27 -12.89 8.54
CA VAL A 84 16.27 -12.69 7.48
C VAL A 84 17.03 -11.36 7.66
N GLY A 85 16.43 -10.36 8.32
CA GLY A 85 17.13 -9.15 8.75
C GLY A 85 17.53 -8.18 7.61
N ILE A 86 16.97 -8.36 6.41
CA ILE A 86 17.19 -7.44 5.28
C ILE A 86 16.30 -6.21 5.45
N ASN A 87 16.87 -5.01 5.22
CA ASN A 87 16.13 -3.75 5.27
C ASN A 87 15.21 -3.59 4.04
N THR A 88 14.06 -4.25 4.07
CA THR A 88 12.96 -4.08 3.11
C THR A 88 12.18 -2.77 3.38
N PRO A 89 11.58 -2.15 2.36
CA PRO A 89 10.76 -0.96 2.55
C PRO A 89 9.48 -1.31 3.34
N LYS A 90 9.37 -0.78 4.57
CA LYS A 90 8.25 -1.06 5.49
C LYS A 90 7.26 0.09 5.49
N LEU A 91 6.04 -0.18 5.95
CA LEU A 91 5.00 0.83 6.12
C LEU A 91 5.46 1.88 7.13
N HIS A 92 5.70 3.10 6.65
CA HIS A 92 6.08 4.22 7.49
C HIS A 92 4.83 4.94 7.99
N VAL A 93 4.52 4.77 9.28
CA VAL A 93 3.43 5.49 9.94
C VAL A 93 4.04 6.56 10.85
N PRO A 94 3.71 7.86 10.67
CA PRO A 94 4.19 8.89 11.57
C PRO A 94 3.63 8.67 12.98
N GLY A 95 4.48 8.73 14.01
CA GLY A 95 4.09 8.48 15.41
C GLY A 95 3.25 9.59 16.06
N SER A 96 3.00 10.69 15.34
CA SER A 96 2.17 11.82 15.81
C SER A 96 1.34 12.34 14.65
N PHE A 97 0.07 12.66 14.91
CA PHE A 97 -0.75 13.39 13.94
C PHE A 97 -0.17 14.79 13.75
N ARG A 98 0.30 15.06 12.54
CA ARG A 98 0.81 16.38 12.14
C ARG A 98 0.04 16.85 10.90
N PRO A 99 -0.19 18.16 10.74
CA PRO A 99 -0.72 18.71 9.49
C PRO A 99 0.25 18.39 8.34
N THR A 100 -0.25 18.44 7.10
CA THR A 100 0.53 18.14 5.89
C THR A 100 1.80 18.99 5.76
N TRP A 101 1.84 20.16 6.42
CA TRP A 101 3.00 21.02 6.52
C TRP A 101 3.06 21.70 7.90
N ASP A 102 4.26 21.85 8.47
CA ASP A 102 4.50 22.40 9.81
C ASP A 102 3.94 23.83 10.01
N GLY A 103 3.72 24.59 8.93
CA GLY A 103 3.14 25.93 8.97
C GLY A 103 1.60 25.99 8.92
N ARG A 104 0.90 24.86 8.78
CA ARG A 104 -0.56 24.83 8.56
C ARG A 104 -1.31 24.44 9.83
N GLY A 105 -2.23 25.30 10.28
CA GLY A 105 -3.17 24.96 11.35
C GLY A 105 -4.21 23.93 10.92
N TRP A 106 -4.89 23.29 11.89
CA TRP A 106 -5.98 22.33 11.63
C TRP A 106 -7.20 22.98 10.98
N ILE A 107 -7.44 24.25 11.28
CA ILE A 107 -8.51 25.06 10.70
C ILE A 107 -7.87 25.98 9.67
N ILE A 108 -8.34 25.91 8.43
CA ILE A 108 -7.88 26.77 7.35
C ILE A 108 -8.84 27.95 7.26
N PRO A 109 -8.37 29.21 7.41
CA PRO A 109 -9.23 30.36 7.21
C PRO A 109 -9.69 30.41 5.74
N PRO A 110 -10.95 30.77 5.47
CA PRO A 110 -11.53 30.69 4.13
C PRO A 110 -10.80 31.55 3.09
N PHE A 111 -10.12 32.61 3.53
CA PHE A 111 -9.32 33.49 2.68
C PHE A 111 -7.98 33.77 3.34
N ASP A 112 -7.04 32.83 3.22
CA ASP A 112 -5.66 32.96 3.72
C ASP A 112 -4.75 33.63 2.67
N GLY A 113 -5.04 34.89 2.31
CA GLY A 113 -4.25 35.64 1.32
C GLY A 113 -4.50 35.29 -0.16
N ASN A 114 -5.50 34.44 -0.47
CA ASN A 114 -5.90 34.14 -1.84
C ASN A 114 -6.86 35.21 -2.42
N PRO A 115 -6.72 35.61 -3.70
CA PRO A 115 -7.63 36.55 -4.32
C PRO A 115 -9.04 35.94 -4.46
N PHE A 116 -10.09 36.76 -4.31
CA PHE A 116 -11.48 36.30 -4.35
C PHE A 116 -11.86 35.52 -5.63
N TRP A 117 -11.14 35.74 -6.74
CA TRP A 117 -11.30 35.02 -8.01
C TRP A 117 -11.00 33.52 -7.94
N THR A 118 -10.33 33.03 -6.89
CA THR A 118 -10.07 31.60 -6.71
C THR A 118 -11.32 30.81 -6.35
N VAL A 119 -12.33 31.44 -5.75
CA VAL A 119 -13.61 30.80 -5.37
C VAL A 119 -14.40 30.27 -6.56
N PRO A 120 -14.72 31.09 -7.59
CA PRO A 120 -15.40 30.57 -8.79
C PRO A 120 -14.52 29.59 -9.56
N LEU A 121 -13.19 29.75 -9.53
CA LEU A 121 -12.27 28.82 -10.18
C LEU A 121 -12.27 27.44 -9.49
N ALA A 122 -12.41 27.39 -8.16
CA ALA A 122 -12.47 26.16 -7.38
C ALA A 122 -13.80 25.38 -7.57
N PHE A 123 -14.85 26.02 -8.08
CA PHE A 123 -16.12 25.34 -8.39
C PHE A 123 -15.95 24.26 -9.45
N LEU A 124 -15.12 24.50 -10.47
CA LEU A 124 -14.90 23.56 -11.56
C LEU A 124 -14.24 22.23 -11.10
N PRO A 125 -13.10 22.22 -10.36
CA PRO A 125 -12.54 20.98 -9.83
C PRO A 125 -13.44 20.35 -8.75
N ALA A 126 -14.18 21.14 -7.97
CA ALA A 126 -15.13 20.61 -6.99
C ALA A 126 -16.30 19.86 -7.66
N LEU A 127 -16.85 20.39 -8.75
CA LEU A 127 -17.89 19.72 -9.55
C LEU A 127 -17.36 18.40 -10.12
N LEU A 128 -16.14 18.40 -10.68
CA LEU A 128 -15.50 17.19 -11.20
C LEU A 128 -15.27 16.14 -10.10
N ALA A 129 -14.79 16.55 -8.92
CA ALA A 129 -14.62 15.67 -7.77
C ALA A 129 -15.96 15.11 -7.26
N CYS A 130 -17.02 15.93 -7.24
CA CYS A 130 -18.35 15.48 -6.86
C CYS A 130 -18.88 14.38 -7.79
N ILE A 131 -18.67 14.52 -9.11
CA ILE A 131 -19.06 13.50 -10.09
C ILE A 131 -18.28 12.20 -9.87
N LEU A 132 -16.95 12.29 -9.69
CA LEU A 132 -16.11 11.12 -9.42
C LEU A 132 -16.57 10.34 -8.19
N ILE A 133 -16.81 11.04 -7.08
CA ILE A 133 -17.28 10.43 -5.83
C ILE A 133 -18.68 9.82 -6.01
N PHE A 134 -19.58 10.52 -6.71
CA PHE A 134 -20.93 10.01 -6.95
C PHE A 134 -20.95 8.76 -7.82
N MET A 135 -20.11 8.70 -8.87
CA MET A 135 -19.96 7.52 -9.72
C MET A 135 -19.37 6.35 -8.94
N ASP A 136 -18.29 6.57 -8.18
CA ASP A 136 -17.62 5.52 -7.41
C ASP A 136 -18.54 4.95 -6.31
N GLN A 137 -19.23 5.82 -5.56
CA GLN A 137 -20.17 5.40 -4.53
C GLN A 137 -21.32 4.58 -5.12
N GLN A 138 -21.90 5.00 -6.26
CA GLN A 138 -23.00 4.27 -6.88
C GLN A 138 -22.57 2.94 -7.48
N ILE A 139 -21.48 2.91 -8.24
CA ILE A 139 -20.98 1.69 -8.86
C ILE A 139 -20.64 0.67 -7.76
N THR A 140 -19.91 1.09 -6.72
CA THR A 140 -19.56 0.23 -5.59
C THR A 140 -20.80 -0.27 -4.86
N THR A 141 -21.77 0.60 -4.58
CA THR A 141 -23.02 0.21 -3.91
C THR A 141 -23.81 -0.81 -4.74
N VAL A 142 -23.89 -0.63 -6.06
CA VAL A 142 -24.60 -1.55 -6.96
C VAL A 142 -23.89 -2.91 -7.04
N ILE A 143 -22.55 -2.93 -7.10
CA ILE A 143 -21.76 -4.17 -7.15
C ILE A 143 -21.95 -4.96 -5.85
N VAL A 144 -21.89 -4.29 -4.69
CA VAL A 144 -22.07 -4.94 -3.39
C VAL A 144 -23.50 -5.46 -3.24
N ASN A 145 -24.51 -4.64 -3.60
CA ASN A 145 -25.93 -5.02 -3.53
C ASN A 145 -26.40 -5.92 -4.68
N ARG A 146 -25.48 -6.52 -5.45
CA ARG A 146 -25.86 -7.48 -6.48
C ARG A 146 -26.60 -8.65 -5.85
N LYS A 147 -27.76 -9.01 -6.41
CA LYS A 147 -28.65 -10.06 -5.89
C LYS A 147 -27.94 -11.41 -5.67
N GLU A 148 -26.88 -11.67 -6.44
CA GLU A 148 -26.03 -12.86 -6.33
C GLU A 148 -25.30 -12.99 -4.99
N ASN A 149 -24.94 -11.87 -4.35
CA ASN A 149 -24.25 -11.88 -3.05
C ASN A 149 -25.19 -12.28 -1.90
N LYS A 150 -26.51 -12.39 -2.16
CA LYS A 150 -27.55 -12.80 -1.19
C LYS A 150 -27.48 -12.04 0.15
N LEU A 151 -27.02 -10.80 0.13
CA LEU A 151 -27.00 -9.93 1.29
C LEU A 151 -28.45 -9.59 1.66
N LYS A 152 -28.87 -9.99 2.85
CA LYS A 152 -30.12 -9.55 3.46
C LYS A 152 -29.83 -8.28 4.26
N LYS A 153 -30.72 -7.30 4.14
CA LYS A 153 -30.66 -6.07 4.92
C LYS A 153 -30.94 -6.36 6.40
#